data_AF-A0A2E3QJ56-F1
#
_entry.id   AF-A0A2E3QJ56-F1
#
_cell.length_a   1.000
_cell.length_b   1.000
_cell.length_c   1.000
_cell.angle_alpha   90.00
_cell.angle_beta   90.00
_cell.angle_gamma   90.00
#
_symmetry.space_group_name_H-M   'P 1'
#
loop_
_entity.id
_entity.type
_entity.pdbx_description
1 polymer ?
#
loop_
_entity_poly.entity_id
_entity_poly.type
_entity_poly.pdbx_seq_one_letter_code
_entity_poly.pdbx_strand_id
1 'polypeptide(L)' 'MRKRFIAGAKCKGCRAEDTTYVIYGEGEETLHCVKCDFSEKKENEVVKSIVQEWTPIKLRDID' A
#
# COMPACT_ATOMS: atom_id res chain seq x y z
N MET A 1 -9.09 14.78 -10.60
CA MET A 1 -8.61 13.86 -9.56
C MET A 1 -8.98 12.42 -9.95
N ARG A 2 -8.07 11.45 -9.86
CA ARG A 2 -8.30 10.05 -10.31
C ARG A 2 -8.36 9.13 -9.10
N LYS A 3 -9.44 8.38 -8.96
CA LYS A 3 -9.61 7.32 -7.94
C LYS A 3 -9.00 6.02 -8.46
N ARG A 4 -8.28 5.28 -7.62
CA ARG A 4 -7.72 3.95 -7.93
C ARG A 4 -8.21 2.95 -6.90
N PHE A 5 -8.91 1.91 -7.33
CA PHE A 5 -9.33 0.83 -6.44
C PHE A 5 -8.17 -0.12 -6.17
N ILE A 6 -8.12 -0.68 -4.96
CA ILE A 6 -7.10 -1.64 -4.55
C ILE A 6 -7.72 -3.03 -4.58
N ALA A 7 -7.34 -3.84 -5.58
CA ALA A 7 -7.80 -5.21 -5.70
C ALA A 7 -7.26 -6.09 -4.55
N GLY A 8 -8.11 -6.97 -4.02
CA GLY A 8 -7.82 -7.84 -2.88
C GLY A 8 -7.76 -7.13 -1.53
N ALA A 9 -7.99 -5.82 -1.46
CA ALA A 9 -7.88 -5.07 -0.22
C ALA A 9 -9.13 -5.23 0.66
N LYS A 10 -8.91 -5.66 1.90
CA LYS A 10 -9.95 -5.68 2.94
C LYS A 10 -9.99 -4.36 3.69
N CYS A 11 -11.15 -3.71 3.70
CA CYS A 11 -11.37 -2.48 4.45
C CYS A 11 -11.10 -2.69 5.95
N LYS A 12 -10.31 -1.81 6.60
CA LYS A 12 -10.05 -1.88 8.04
C LYS A 12 -11.31 -1.65 8.90
N GLY A 13 -12.26 -0.85 8.42
CA GLY A 13 -13.51 -0.55 9.13
C GLY A 13 -14.55 -1.67 9.06
N CYS A 14 -14.92 -2.10 7.85
CA CYS A 14 -16.02 -3.06 7.64
C CYS A 14 -15.58 -4.46 7.17
N ARG A 15 -14.28 -4.69 6.95
CA ARG A 15 -13.68 -5.95 6.46
C ARG A 15 -14.16 -6.40 5.07
N ALA A 16 -14.89 -5.57 4.34
CA ALA A 16 -15.29 -5.86 2.98
C ALA A 16 -14.09 -5.81 2.02
N GLU A 17 -14.06 -6.75 1.08
CA GLU A 17 -13.03 -6.87 0.04
C GLU A 17 -13.39 -6.00 -1.17
N ASP A 18 -12.38 -5.49 -1.88
CA ASP A 18 -12.53 -4.69 -3.12
C ASP A 18 -13.39 -3.42 -3.00
N THR A 19 -13.56 -2.91 -1.78
CA THR A 19 -14.33 -1.68 -1.51
C THR A 19 -13.45 -0.46 -1.24
N THR A 20 -12.13 -0.64 -1.26
CA THR A 20 -11.17 0.39 -0.86
C THR A 20 -10.56 1.05 -2.09
N TYR A 21 -10.49 2.38 -2.09
CA TYR A 21 -9.85 3.17 -3.15
C TYR A 21 -8.95 4.26 -2.58
N VAL A 22 -7.95 4.68 -3.34
CA VAL A 22 -7.11 5.84 -3.04
C VAL A 22 -7.41 6.99 -3.98
N ILE A 23 -7.32 8.20 -3.47
CA ILE A 23 -7.39 9.45 -4.23
C ILE A 23 -6.21 10.35 -3.83
N TYR A 24 -5.59 10.96 -4.84
CA TYR A 24 -4.52 11.94 -4.65
C TYR A 24 -5.08 13.34 -4.87
N GLY A 25 -4.92 14.22 -3.87
CA GLY A 25 -5.38 15.61 -3.90
C GLY A 25 -4.47 16.49 -3.07
N GLU A 26 -4.17 17.70 -3.55
CA GLU A 26 -3.37 18.72 -2.84
C GLU A 26 -2.01 18.23 -2.30
N GLY A 27 -1.42 17.21 -2.94
CA GLY A 27 -0.15 16.62 -2.51
C GLY A 27 -0.30 15.44 -1.55
N GLU A 28 -1.51 15.13 -1.09
CA GLU A 28 -1.81 14.07 -0.12
C GLU A 28 -2.49 12.87 -0.79
N GLU A 29 -2.09 11.66 -0.37
CA GLU A 29 -2.79 10.42 -0.70
C GLU A 29 -3.74 10.06 0.44
N THR A 30 -5.02 9.85 0.10
CA THR A 30 -6.04 9.44 1.06
C THR A 30 -6.71 8.16 0.60
N LEU A 31 -6.86 7.22 1.53
CA LEU A 31 -7.50 5.94 1.34
C LEU A 31 -8.94 6.01 1.85
N HIS A 32 -9.89 5.44 1.11
CA HIS A 32 -11.33 5.55 1.35
C HIS A 32 -12.03 4.21 1.12
N CYS A 33 -13.13 3.94 1.82
CA CYS A 33 -14.02 2.79 1.58
C CYS A 33 -15.40 3.25 1.10
N VAL A 34 -15.90 2.66 0.01
CA VAL A 34 -17.25 2.98 -0.52
C VAL A 34 -18.41 2.40 0.30
N LYS A 35 -18.13 1.50 1.25
CA LYS A 35 -19.16 0.75 1.99
C LYS A 35 -19.47 1.32 3.37
N CYS A 36 -18.47 1.85 4.07
CA CYS A 36 -18.60 2.27 5.47
C CYS A 36 -17.98 3.63 5.76
N ASP A 37 -17.70 4.42 4.73
CA ASP A 37 -17.14 5.78 4.82
C ASP A 37 -15.80 5.87 5.59
N PHE A 38 -15.08 4.76 5.71
CA PHE A 38 -13.75 4.75 6.30
C PHE A 38 -12.80 5.58 5.43
N SER A 39 -12.08 6.53 6.04
CA SER A 39 -11.04 7.32 5.37
C SER A 39 -9.78 7.43 6.22
N GLU A 40 -8.61 7.22 5.62
CA GLU A 40 -7.30 7.30 6.27
C GLU A 40 -6.36 8.16 5.41
N LYS A 41 -5.72 9.16 6.01
CA LYS A 41 -4.64 9.92 5.35
C LYS A 41 -3.34 9.15 5.51
N LYS A 42 -2.60 8.98 4.42
CA LYS A 42 -1.26 8.41 4.50
C LYS A 42 -0.28 9.50 4.92
N GLU A 43 0.07 9.53 6.19
CA GLU A 43 1.22 10.35 6.64
C GLU A 43 2.47 9.81 5.94
N ASN A 44 3.24 10.69 5.30
CA ASN A 44 4.54 10.32 4.74
C ASN A 44 5.49 10.08 5.91
N GLU A 45 5.42 8.88 6.51
CA GLU A 45 6.55 8.37 7.26
C GLU A 45 7.74 8.37 6.29
N VAL A 46 8.75 9.17 6.58
CA VAL A 46 10.01 9.17 5.84
C VAL A 46 10.62 7.79 6.06
N VAL A 47 10.29 6.85 5.20
CA VAL A 47 10.86 5.51 5.21
C VAL A 47 12.34 5.70 4.90
N LYS A 48 13.16 5.72 5.95
CA LYS A 48 14.61 5.55 5.82
C LYS A 48 14.82 4.16 5.27
N SER A 49 14.90 4.06 3.94
CA SER A 49 15.28 2.83 3.27
C SER A 49 16.73 2.52 3.65
N ILE A 50 16.91 1.64 4.64
CA ILE A 50 18.17 0.93 4.84
C ILE A 50 18.23 -0.09 3.70
N VAL A 51 18.72 0.36 2.55
CA VAL A 51 19.00 -0.53 1.42
C VAL A 51 20.31 -1.23 1.77
N GLN A 52 20.24 -2.48 2.21
CA GLN A 52 21.42 -3.32 2.29
C GLN A 52 21.83 -3.74 0.87
N GLU A 53 23.13 -3.67 0.59
CA GLU A 53 23.67 -4.05 -0.71
C GLU A 53 23.37 -5.53 -1.00
N TRP A 54 22.79 -5.81 -2.16
CA TRP A 54 22.49 -7.18 -2.58
C TRP A 54 23.79 -7.92 -2.84
N THR A 55 24.03 -9.00 -2.09
CA THR A 55 25.19 -9.88 -2.29
C THR A 55 24.72 -11.18 -2.98
N PRO A 56 25.29 -11.55 -4.13
CA PRO A 56 24.97 -12.81 -4.78
C PRO A 56 25.40 -13.98 -3.89
N ILE A 57 24.47 -14.88 -3.59
CA ILE A 57 24.77 -16.15 -2.93
C ILE A 57 25.40 -17.07 -3.98
N LYS A 58 26.65 -17.50 -3.76
CA LYS A 58 27.26 -18.55 -4.58
C LYS A 58 26.66 -19.90 -4.18
N LEU A 59 25.78 -20.45 -5.02
CA LEU A 59 25.43 -21.86 -4.90
C LEU A 59 26.69 -22.68 -5.19
N ARG A 60 27.01 -23.61 -4.30
CA ARG A 60 28.04 -24.62 -4.56
C ARG A 60 27.42 -25.69 -5.43
N ASP A 61 28.10 -26.06 -6.51
CA ASP A 61 27.74 -27.23 -7.29
C ASP A 61 27.84 -28.45 -6.38
N ILE A 62 26.74 -29.22 -6.30
CA ILE A 62 26.71 -30.52 -5.63
C ILE A 62 27.01 -31.53 -6.74
N ASP A 63 28.20 -32.13 -6.68
CA ASP A 63 28.60 -33.28 -7.51
C ASP A 63 27.79 -34.55 -7.15
#